data_AF-A0A1C5VYI2-F1
#
_entry.id   AF-A0A1C5VYI2-F1
#
_cell.length_a   1.000
_cell.length_b   1.000
_cell.length_c   1.000
_cell.angle_alpha   90.00
_cell.angle_beta   90.00
_cell.angle_gamma   90.00
#
_symmetry.space_group_name_H-M   'P 1'
#
loop_
_entity.id
_entity.type
_entity.pdbx_description
1 polymer ?
#
loop_
_entity_poly.entity_id
_entity_poly.type
_entity_poly.pdbx_seq_one_letter_code
_entity_poly.pdbx_strand_id
1 'polypeptide(L)'
;MITFPTTPEAFVAYQEKGINRKLDDFELKLADAVVDLTNISYQEGVDGKENSITIEMVKEFLRLRGKEDNKKFLHIWESICWWCDRAYMAGKEAAQ
;
A
#
# COMPACT_ATOMS: atom_id res chain seq x y z
N MET A 1 0.44 4.31 14.93
CA MET A 1 1.40 4.25 13.81
C MET A 1 1.80 2.80 13.67
N ILE A 2 1.82 2.26 12.44
CA ILE A 2 2.24 0.88 12.19
C ILE A 2 3.73 0.86 11.82
N THR A 3 4.41 -0.24 12.12
CA THR A 3 5.82 -0.45 11.77
C THR A 3 5.94 -1.34 10.55
N PHE A 4 6.96 -1.09 9.72
CA PHE A 4 7.29 -1.89 8.55
C PHE A 4 8.58 -2.69 8.78
N PRO A 5 8.70 -3.93 8.25
CA PRO A 5 7.63 -4.66 7.56
C PRO A 5 6.50 -5.02 8.53
N THR A 6 5.30 -5.26 8.00
CA THR A 6 4.10 -5.50 8.80
C THR A 6 3.40 -6.81 8.44
N THR A 7 2.50 -7.28 9.30
CA THR A 7 1.66 -8.46 9.01
C THR A 7 0.22 -8.03 8.71
N PRO A 8 -0.55 -8.88 8.01
CA PRO A 8 -1.98 -8.65 7.81
C PRO A 8 -2.74 -8.40 9.10
N GLU A 9 -2.49 -9.18 10.15
CA GLU A 9 -3.19 -9.04 11.44
C GLU A 9 -2.92 -7.69 12.10
N ALA A 10 -1.66 -7.22 12.06
CA ALA A 10 -1.29 -5.93 12.62
C ALA A 10 -1.88 -4.77 11.80
N PHE A 11 -1.88 -4.89 10.47
CA PHE A 11 -2.47 -3.89 9.59
C PHE A 11 -3.99 -3.82 9.74
N VAL A 12 -4.68 -4.96 9.73
CA VAL A 12 -6.13 -5.05 9.97
C VAL A 12 -6.49 -4.46 11.33
N ALA A 13 -5.79 -4.85 12.40
CA ALA A 13 -6.04 -4.29 13.74
C ALA A 13 -5.86 -2.76 13.78
N TYR A 14 -4.87 -2.24 13.06
CA TYR A 14 -4.67 -0.80 12.92
C TYR A 14 -5.83 -0.12 12.16
N GLN A 15 -6.26 -0.67 11.02
CA GLN A 15 -7.36 -0.14 10.23
C GLN A 15 -8.68 -0.16 11.03
N GLU A 16 -9.03 -1.30 11.62
CA GLU A 16 -10.26 -1.48 12.42
C GLU A 16 -10.34 -0.51 13.60
N LYS A 17 -9.20 -0.29 14.27
CA LYS A 17 -9.09 0.71 15.34
C LYS A 17 -9.32 2.12 14.82
N GLY A 18 -8.84 2.44 13.62
CA GLY A 18 -9.00 3.75 12.99
C GLY A 18 -10.44 4.05 12.55
N ILE A 19 -11.14 3.04 12.03
CA ILE A 19 -12.52 3.18 11.52
C ILE A 19 -13.59 2.83 12.57
N ASN A 20 -13.19 2.34 13.75
CA ASN A 20 -14.06 1.89 14.84
C ASN A 20 -15.12 0.87 14.40
N ARG A 21 -14.75 -0.04 13.50
CA ARG A 21 -15.57 -1.19 13.08
C ARG A 21 -14.68 -2.32 12.57
N LYS A 22 -15.25 -3.52 12.51
CA LYS A 22 -14.62 -4.66 11.86
C LYS A 22 -14.59 -4.50 10.33
N LEU A 23 -13.52 -4.96 9.72
CA LEU A 23 -13.42 -5.08 8.26
C LEU A 23 -14.30 -6.24 7.79
N ASP A 24 -14.91 -6.10 6.62
CA ASP A 24 -15.62 -7.21 5.97
C ASP A 24 -14.67 -8.14 5.18
N ASP A 25 -15.19 -9.26 4.67
CA ASP A 25 -14.40 -10.26 3.94
C ASP A 25 -13.65 -9.70 2.71
N PHE A 26 -14.19 -8.68 2.06
CA PHE A 26 -13.53 -8.05 0.91
C PHE A 26 -12.41 -7.13 1.38
N GLU A 27 -12.67 -6.35 2.41
CA GLU A 27 -11.69 -5.45 3.01
C GLU A 27 -10.52 -6.20 3.66
N LEU A 28 -10.75 -7.38 4.24
CA LEU A 28 -9.69 -8.25 4.74
C LEU A 28 -8.77 -8.74 3.61
N LYS A 29 -9.34 -9.18 2.48
CA LYS A 29 -8.54 -9.57 1.30
C LYS A 29 -7.77 -8.39 0.70
N LEU A 30 -8.38 -7.20 0.72
CA LEU A 30 -7.70 -5.99 0.27
C LEU A 30 -6.55 -5.64 1.24
N ALA A 31 -6.75 -5.78 2.55
CA ALA A 31 -5.72 -5.56 3.55
C ALA A 31 -4.52 -6.51 3.36
N ASP A 32 -4.74 -7.79 3.08
CA ASP A 32 -3.68 -8.75 2.75
C ASP A 32 -2.85 -8.26 1.56
N ALA A 33 -3.52 -7.89 0.46
CA ALA A 33 -2.85 -7.40 -0.74
C ALA A 33 -2.06 -6.10 -0.49
N VAL A 34 -2.59 -5.20 0.34
CA VAL A 34 -1.87 -3.97 0.73
C VAL A 34 -0.63 -4.29 1.57
N VAL A 35 -0.71 -5.26 2.47
CA VAL A 35 0.47 -5.68 3.26
C VAL A 35 1.56 -6.23 2.36
N ASP A 36 1.23 -7.07 1.39
CA ASP A 36 2.21 -7.58 0.42
C ASP A 36 2.91 -6.44 -0.35
N LEU A 37 2.12 -5.51 -0.89
CA LEU A 37 2.62 -4.34 -1.63
C LEU A 37 3.51 -3.44 -0.77
N THR A 38 3.08 -3.14 0.46
CA THR A 38 3.86 -2.30 1.37
C THR A 38 5.16 -2.95 1.82
N ASN A 39 5.17 -4.26 2.06
CA ASN A 39 6.37 -4.99 2.43
C ASN A 39 7.36 -5.09 1.25
N ILE A 40 6.87 -5.19 0.01
CA ILE A 40 7.71 -5.06 -1.20
C ILE A 40 8.38 -3.68 -1.22
N SER A 41 7.60 -2.61 -1.10
CA SER A 41 8.14 -1.24 -1.09
C SER A 41 9.12 -1.00 0.06
N TYR A 42 8.86 -1.55 1.25
CA TYR A 42 9.81 -1.52 2.37
C TYR A 42 11.15 -2.16 1.97
N GLN A 43 11.11 -3.36 1.40
CA GLN A 43 12.33 -4.07 0.99
C GLN A 43 13.07 -3.31 -0.12
N GLU A 44 12.36 -2.70 -1.06
CA GLU A 44 12.97 -1.81 -2.07
C GLU A 44 13.73 -0.65 -1.43
N GLY A 45 13.17 -0.07 -0.36
CA GLY A 45 13.83 0.97 0.43
C GLY A 45 15.09 0.49 1.12
N VAL A 46 15.04 -0.70 1.74
CA VAL A 46 16.20 -1.35 2.36
C VAL A 46 17.30 -1.66 1.34
N ASP A 47 16.91 -2.13 0.16
CA ASP A 47 17.82 -2.51 -0.94
C ASP A 47 18.40 -1.30 -1.69
N GLY A 48 17.92 -0.08 -1.42
CA GLY A 48 18.29 1.14 -2.15
C GLY A 48 17.79 1.17 -3.59
N LYS A 49 16.72 0.42 -3.90
CA LYS A 49 16.05 0.40 -5.22
C LYS A 49 15.02 1.52 -5.32
N GLU A 50 14.55 1.81 -6.54
CA GLU A 50 13.40 2.70 -6.71
C GLU A 50 12.11 2.04 -6.23
N ASN A 51 11.21 2.82 -5.64
CA ASN A 51 9.88 2.35 -5.24
C ASN A 51 9.05 2.03 -6.48
N SER A 52 8.61 0.78 -6.61
CA SER A 52 7.89 0.32 -7.81
C SER A 52 6.39 0.61 -7.80
N ILE A 53 5.81 0.90 -6.63
CA ILE A 53 4.35 1.03 -6.44
C ILE A 53 3.98 2.50 -6.26
N THR A 54 3.88 3.21 -7.38
CA THR A 54 3.58 4.66 -7.43
C THR A 54 2.25 4.97 -8.11
N ILE A 55 1.71 6.17 -7.84
CA ILE A 55 0.44 6.59 -8.45
C ILE A 55 0.59 6.82 -9.96
N GLU A 56 1.79 7.20 -10.42
CA GLU A 56 2.13 7.33 -11.83
C GLU A 56 2.04 5.98 -12.54
N MET A 57 2.59 4.91 -11.92
CA MET A 57 2.49 3.54 -12.44
C MET A 57 1.04 3.09 -12.57
N VAL A 58 0.21 3.38 -11.55
CA VAL A 58 -1.24 3.04 -11.57
C VAL A 58 -1.97 3.81 -12.67
N LYS A 59 -1.71 5.12 -12.83
CA LYS A 59 -2.34 5.94 -13.88
C LYS A 59 -1.99 5.42 -15.27
N GLU A 60 -0.72 5.08 -15.50
CA GLU A 60 -0.28 4.50 -16.77
C GLU A 60 -0.94 3.13 -17.01
N PHE A 61 -1.04 2.28 -16.00
CA PHE A 61 -1.75 1.01 -16.09
C PHE A 61 -3.23 1.18 -16.46
N LEU A 62 -3.93 2.14 -15.85
CA LEU A 62 -5.32 2.44 -16.18
C LEU A 62 -5.48 2.97 -17.60
N ARG A 63 -4.57 3.83 -18.03
CA ARG A 63 -4.52 4.34 -19.42
C ARG A 63 -4.37 3.23 -20.43
N LEU A 64 -3.40 2.33 -20.24
CA LEU A 64 -3.17 1.19 -21.14
C LEU A 64 -4.37 0.22 -21.20
N ARG A 65 -5.26 0.25 -20.21
CA ARG A 65 -6.49 -0.54 -20.16
C ARG A 65 -7.74 0.21 -20.64
N GLY A 66 -7.62 1.46 -21.06
CA GLY A 66 -8.76 2.31 -21.43
C GLY A 66 -9.69 2.60 -20.26
N LYS A 67 -9.17 2.66 -19.02
CA LYS A 67 -9.92 2.85 -17.77
C LYS A 67 -9.52 4.13 -17.03
N GLU A 68 -9.09 5.15 -17.77
CA GLU A 68 -8.61 6.44 -17.24
C GLU A 68 -9.66 7.13 -16.35
N ASP A 69 -10.94 6.98 -16.68
CA ASP A 69 -12.05 7.59 -15.94
C ASP A 69 -12.50 6.81 -14.70
N ASN A 70 -11.83 5.70 -14.34
CA ASN A 70 -12.20 4.90 -13.18
C ASN A 70 -11.73 5.54 -11.85
N LYS A 71 -12.35 6.67 -11.51
CA LYS A 71 -12.01 7.48 -10.33
C LYS A 71 -12.09 6.71 -9.01
N LYS A 72 -13.08 5.82 -8.87
CA LYS A 72 -13.22 5.00 -7.65
C LYS A 72 -12.01 4.08 -7.44
N PHE A 73 -11.54 3.45 -8.50
CA PHE A 73 -10.36 2.60 -8.44
C PHE A 73 -9.09 3.42 -8.19
N LEU A 74 -8.98 4.59 -8.83
CA LEU A 74 -7.84 5.49 -8.60
C LEU A 74 -7.75 5.94 -7.13
N HIS A 75 -8.87 6.29 -6.49
CA HIS A 75 -8.88 6.68 -5.07
C HIS A 75 -8.44 5.56 -4.12
N ILE A 76 -8.78 4.31 -4.42
CA ILE A 76 -8.27 3.17 -3.64
C ILE A 76 -6.76 3.11 -3.77
N TRP A 77 -6.23 3.24 -5.00
CA TRP A 77 -4.80 3.22 -5.24
C TRP A 77 -4.04 4.40 -4.67
N GLU A 78 -4.62 5.60 -4.59
CA GLU A 78 -4.00 6.74 -3.90
C GLU A 78 -3.68 6.38 -2.44
N SER A 79 -4.60 5.68 -1.75
CA SER A 79 -4.36 5.19 -0.39
C SER A 79 -3.29 4.11 -0.33
N ILE A 80 -3.32 3.14 -1.27
CA ILE A 80 -2.33 2.05 -1.33
C ILE A 80 -0.92 2.60 -1.59
N CYS A 81 -0.77 3.47 -2.60
CA CYS A 81 0.50 4.10 -2.94
C CYS A 81 1.04 4.94 -1.79
N TRP A 82 0.18 5.63 -1.04
CA TRP A 82 0.60 6.35 0.16
C TRP A 82 1.20 5.41 1.21
N TRP A 83 0.59 4.25 1.45
CA TRP A 83 1.15 3.26 2.38
C TRP A 83 2.47 2.68 1.87
N CYS A 84 2.58 2.42 0.57
CA CYS A 84 3.79 1.91 -0.07
C CYS A 84 4.94 2.91 0.04
N ASP A 85 4.69 4.20 -0.20
CA ASP A 85 5.67 5.28 -0.02
C ASP A 85 6.16 5.37 1.44
N ARG A 86 5.25 5.28 2.41
CA ARG A 86 5.60 5.25 3.83
C ARG A 86 6.47 4.05 4.19
N ALA A 87 6.15 2.88 3.67
CA ALA A 87 6.91 1.66 3.90
C ALA A 87 8.29 1.76 3.26
N TYR A 88 8.38 2.26 2.04
CA TYR A 88 9.65 2.53 1.33
C TYR A 88 10.57 3.47 2.11
N MET A 89 10.05 4.61 2.57
CA MET A 89 10.83 5.57 3.35
C MET A 89 11.31 4.96 4.68
N ALA A 90 10.47 4.18 5.36
CA ALA A 90 10.88 3.43 6.55
C ALA A 90 11.99 2.41 6.26
N GLY A 91 11.95 1.75 5.10
CA GLY A 91 13.01 0.85 4.64
C GLY A 91 14.33 1.57 4.41
N LYS A 92 14.29 2.75 3.77
CA LYS A 92 15.48 3.58 3.57
C LYS A 92 16.11 4.04 4.88
N GLU A 93 15.28 4.47 5.83
CA GLU A 93 15.74 4.88 7.16
C GLU A 93 16.36 3.73 7.95
N ALA A 94 15.85 2.51 7.78
CA ALA A 94 16.38 1.32 8.46
C ALA A 94 17.73 0.81 7.89
N ALA A 95 18.05 1.18 6.64
CA ALA A 95 19.31 0.82 5.99
C ALA A 95 20.45 1.83 6.23
N GLN A 96 20.18 2.95 6.91
CA GLN A 96 21.15 3.98 7.31
C GLN A 96 21.81 3.65 8.65
#